data_AF-A0A1I8EMY5-F1
#
_entry.id   AF-A0A1I8EMY5-F1
#
_cell.length_a   1.000
_cell.length_b   1.000
_cell.length_c   1.000
_cell.angle_alpha   90.00
_cell.angle_beta   90.00
_cell.angle_gamma   90.00
#
_symmetry.space_group_name_H-M   'P 1'
#
loop_
_entity.id
_entity.type
_entity.pdbx_description
1 polymer ?
#
loop_
_entity_poly.entity_id
_entity_poly.type
_entity_poly.pdbx_seq_one_letter_code
_entity_poly.pdbx_strand_id
1 'polypeptide(L)'
;MKKVSWLLLLTVALFEFGSMNNHSPTIQMRITNFGLEFISQLITKILNQKCNFMIPFMDLSDPPLQINITNATISEFIPPNLKMEPKSPHGIHIKAINGSFKLHTLFTTFLPLIFKTVTVTGEADVNASNFIVKLEMDVLAENFHPLIKLRNCAVNIKNINVVYHSNSNLLDILSTMKSSISQIVVRKINIEVSEKRKRKKKRFWR
;
A
#
# COMPACT_ATOMS: atom_id res chain seq x y z
N MET A 1 15.11 -42.41 37.82
CA MET A 1 15.92 -41.48 37.01
C MET A 1 15.05 -40.69 36.02
N LYS A 2 14.30 -39.66 36.48
CA LYS A 2 13.49 -38.76 35.63
C LYS A 2 13.42 -37.34 36.24
N LYS A 3 14.57 -36.74 36.55
CA LYS A 3 14.65 -35.35 37.06
C LYS A 3 15.72 -34.46 36.41
N VAL A 4 16.44 -34.94 35.39
CA VAL A 4 17.53 -34.18 34.76
C VAL A 4 17.12 -33.49 33.45
N SER A 5 15.95 -33.84 32.88
CA SER A 5 15.52 -33.31 31.57
C SER A 5 14.84 -31.94 31.62
N TRP A 6 14.50 -31.40 32.80
CA TRP A 6 13.77 -30.13 32.88
C TRP A 6 14.69 -28.90 33.06
N LEU A 7 15.91 -29.09 33.57
CA LEU A 7 16.91 -28.01 33.69
C LEU A 7 17.60 -27.67 32.36
N LEU A 8 17.67 -28.61 31.41
CA LEU A 8 18.24 -28.37 30.07
C LEU A 8 17.30 -27.59 29.14
N LEU A 9 15.98 -27.62 29.38
CA LEU A 9 15.04 -26.79 28.63
C LEU A 9 14.98 -25.34 29.13
N LEU A 10 15.40 -25.09 30.37
CA LEU A 10 15.44 -23.75 30.96
C LEU A 10 16.73 -22.98 30.63
N THR A 11 17.78 -23.67 30.19
CA THR A 11 19.06 -23.07 29.79
C THR A 11 19.11 -22.64 28.32
N VAL A 12 18.23 -23.16 27.46
CA VAL A 12 18.15 -22.75 26.04
C VAL A 12 17.26 -21.51 25.84
N ALA A 13 16.47 -21.10 26.84
CA ALA A 13 15.66 -19.87 26.77
C ALA A 13 16.43 -18.59 27.18
N LEU A 14 17.71 -18.70 27.57
CA LEU A 14 18.50 -17.59 28.12
C LEU A 14 19.60 -17.04 27.18
N PHE A 15 19.72 -17.55 25.96
CA PHE A 15 20.76 -17.08 25.02
C PHE A 15 20.19 -16.83 23.62
N GLU A 16 19.52 -15.69 23.44
CA GLU A 16 19.66 -14.84 22.25
C GLU A 16 19.37 -13.37 22.62
N PHE A 17 20.23 -12.79 23.46
CA PHE A 17 20.52 -11.35 23.41
C PHE A 17 22.04 -11.19 23.49
N GLY A 18 22.71 -11.68 22.47
CA GLY A 18 24.06 -11.29 22.17
C GLY A 18 24.06 -9.87 21.58
N SER A 19 24.68 -8.95 22.34
CA SER A 19 25.33 -7.73 21.86
C SER A 19 24.45 -6.61 21.29
N MET A 20 24.04 -5.67 22.16
CA MET A 20 24.16 -4.21 21.91
C MET A 20 24.21 -3.44 23.25
N ASN A 21 25.38 -2.89 23.59
CA ASN A 21 25.71 -1.84 24.57
C ASN A 21 25.24 -1.94 26.05
N ASN A 22 26.17 -1.65 26.96
CA ASN A 22 26.10 -1.61 28.43
C ASN A 22 25.10 -0.59 29.05
N HIS A 23 23.96 -0.33 28.44
CA HIS A 23 22.97 0.61 28.95
C HIS A 23 21.69 -0.13 29.35
N SER A 24 21.55 -0.40 30.65
CA SER A 24 20.25 -0.73 31.22
C SER A 24 19.36 0.51 31.12
N PRO A 25 18.24 0.48 30.39
CA PRO A 25 17.38 1.64 30.23
C PRO A 25 16.76 2.01 31.59
N THR A 26 16.76 3.30 31.93
CA THR A 26 16.07 3.80 33.14
C THR A 26 14.56 3.63 33.04
N ILE A 27 14.01 3.74 31.83
CA ILE A 27 12.58 3.58 31.54
C ILE A 27 12.43 2.60 30.38
N GLN A 28 11.59 1.59 30.56
CA GLN A 28 11.25 0.63 29.52
C GLN A 28 9.77 0.72 29.17
N MET A 29 9.45 0.90 27.89
CA MET A 29 8.09 0.84 27.36
C MET A 29 7.89 -0.47 26.60
N ARG A 30 6.80 -1.17 26.90
CA ARG A 30 6.39 -2.39 26.19
C ARG A 30 5.04 -2.17 25.53
N ILE A 31 4.99 -2.36 24.21
CA ILE A 31 3.73 -2.43 23.46
C ILE A 31 3.35 -3.90 23.34
N THR A 32 2.18 -4.26 23.86
CA THR A 32 1.64 -5.62 23.79
C THR A 32 0.83 -5.81 22.50
N ASN A 33 0.43 -7.05 22.22
CA ASN A 33 -0.48 -7.34 21.10
C ASN A 33 -1.79 -6.55 21.21
N PHE A 34 -2.35 -6.38 22.41
CA PHE A 34 -3.52 -5.52 22.64
C PHE A 34 -3.25 -4.05 22.29
N GLY A 35 -2.04 -3.56 22.59
CA GLY A 35 -1.63 -2.21 22.17
C GLY A 35 -1.57 -2.07 20.65
N LEU A 36 -1.07 -3.08 19.93
CA LEU A 36 -1.06 -3.11 18.46
C LEU A 36 -2.46 -3.21 17.87
N GLU A 37 -3.36 -3.94 18.51
CA GLU A 37 -4.77 -4.01 18.12
C GLU A 37 -5.46 -2.64 18.27
N PHE A 38 -5.26 -1.97 19.40
CA PHE A 38 -5.75 -0.61 19.61
C PHE A 38 -5.24 0.35 18.53
N ILE A 39 -3.93 0.32 18.22
CA ILE A 39 -3.35 1.14 17.15
C ILE A 39 -3.98 0.82 15.80
N SER A 40 -4.26 -0.45 15.53
CA SER A 40 -4.91 -0.89 14.29
C SER A 40 -6.32 -0.33 14.13
N GLN A 41 -7.11 -0.36 15.22
CA GLN A 41 -8.46 0.21 15.25
C GLN A 41 -8.43 1.73 15.09
N LEU A 42 -7.47 2.41 15.74
CA LEU A 42 -7.28 3.84 15.62
C LEU A 42 -6.98 4.26 14.18
N ILE A 43 -6.06 3.56 13.50
CA ILE A 43 -5.74 3.83 12.09
C ILE A 43 -6.96 3.60 11.20
N THR A 44 -7.69 2.52 11.41
CA THR A 44 -8.93 2.24 10.65
C THR A 44 -9.94 3.38 10.81
N LYS A 45 -10.11 3.92 12.03
CA LYS A 45 -10.97 5.07 12.29
C LYS A 45 -10.50 6.35 11.58
N ILE A 46 -9.20 6.61 11.56
CA ILE A 46 -8.61 7.76 10.84
C ILE A 46 -8.84 7.63 9.33
N LEU A 47 -8.67 6.43 8.78
CA LEU A 47 -8.91 6.18 7.35
C LEU A 47 -10.38 6.38 6.97
N ASN A 48 -11.32 5.96 7.83
CA ASN A 48 -12.75 6.19 7.65
C ASN A 48 -13.13 7.68 7.62
N GLN A 49 -12.39 8.56 8.29
CA GLN A 49 -12.71 9.99 8.37
C GLN A 49 -12.22 10.79 7.16
N LYS A 50 -11.25 10.28 6.39
CA LYS A 50 -10.64 10.98 5.26
C LYS A 50 -11.18 10.43 3.93
N CYS A 51 -12.41 10.78 3.56
CA CYS A 51 -13.01 10.31 2.30
C CYS A 51 -12.75 11.23 1.09
N ASN A 52 -12.35 12.49 1.28
CA ASN A 52 -12.09 13.40 0.16
C ASN A 52 -10.60 13.44 -0.21
N PHE A 53 -10.11 12.37 -0.82
CA PHE A 53 -8.81 12.38 -1.49
C PHE A 53 -9.00 12.63 -2.99
N MET A 54 -8.61 13.81 -3.45
CA MET A 54 -8.35 14.02 -4.87
C MET A 54 -6.99 13.40 -5.18
N ILE A 55 -6.97 12.38 -6.05
CA ILE A 55 -5.70 11.79 -6.49
C ILE A 55 -5.17 12.71 -7.59
N PRO A 56 -4.02 13.38 -7.40
CA PRO A 56 -3.44 14.19 -8.46
C PRO A 56 -3.08 13.30 -9.66
N PHE A 57 -3.20 13.89 -10.85
CA PHE A 57 -2.83 13.36 -12.17
C PHE A 57 -1.99 12.07 -12.16
N MET A 58 -2.53 11.02 -12.76
CA MET A 58 -1.86 9.73 -12.88
C MET A 58 -1.55 9.46 -14.34
N ASP A 59 -0.30 9.70 -14.73
CA ASP A 59 0.21 9.28 -16.03
C ASP A 59 0.36 7.74 -16.04
N LEU A 60 -0.40 7.08 -16.91
CA LEU A 60 -0.38 5.63 -17.15
C LEU A 60 0.30 5.31 -18.49
N SER A 61 1.38 6.00 -18.82
CA SER A 61 2.23 5.65 -19.97
C SER A 61 2.96 4.32 -19.75
N ASP A 62 2.49 3.27 -20.41
CA ASP A 62 3.24 2.03 -20.69
C ASP A 62 3.14 1.77 -22.21
N PRO A 63 4.21 1.36 -22.90
CA PRO A 63 4.28 1.33 -24.37
C PRO A 63 3.58 0.07 -24.91
N PRO A 64 2.24 0.10 -25.00
CA PRO A 64 1.57 0.38 -26.27
C PRO A 64 0.37 1.35 -26.17
N LEU A 65 0.07 1.90 -24.98
CA LEU A 65 -1.13 2.69 -24.74
C LEU A 65 -0.81 3.89 -23.84
N GLN A 66 -0.86 5.09 -24.41
CA GLN A 66 -0.68 6.33 -23.65
C GLN A 66 -2.05 6.79 -23.14
N ILE A 67 -2.36 6.47 -21.88
CA ILE A 67 -3.56 6.98 -21.20
C ILE A 67 -3.15 8.06 -20.21
N ASN A 68 -3.68 9.26 -20.44
CA ASN A 68 -3.63 10.37 -19.51
C ASN A 68 -4.90 10.37 -18.66
N ILE A 69 -4.75 10.25 -17.34
CA ILE A 69 -5.86 10.28 -16.38
C ILE A 69 -5.82 11.61 -15.62
N THR A 70 -6.93 12.35 -15.68
CA THR A 70 -7.13 13.66 -15.06
C THR A 70 -8.40 13.68 -14.21
N ASN A 71 -8.44 14.55 -13.19
CA ASN A 71 -9.61 14.74 -12.33
C ASN A 71 -10.11 13.45 -11.66
N ALA A 72 -9.18 12.62 -11.18
CA ALA A 72 -9.48 11.40 -10.47
C ALA A 72 -10.03 11.70 -9.06
N THR A 73 -11.30 11.40 -8.84
CA THR A 73 -12.02 11.61 -7.57
C THR A 73 -12.48 10.27 -7.01
N ILE A 74 -12.15 10.02 -5.74
CA ILE A 74 -12.67 8.84 -5.03
C ILE A 74 -14.09 9.16 -4.57
N SER A 75 -15.09 8.49 -5.14
CA SER A 75 -16.50 8.68 -4.79
C SER A 75 -16.92 7.86 -3.58
N GLU A 76 -16.34 6.67 -3.42
CA GLU A 76 -16.56 5.80 -2.27
C GLU A 76 -15.24 5.16 -1.84
N PHE A 77 -15.01 5.08 -0.53
CA PHE A 77 -13.85 4.41 0.04
C PHE A 77 -14.26 3.61 1.27
N ILE A 78 -13.98 2.31 1.26
CA ILE A 78 -14.11 1.43 2.42
C ILE A 78 -12.69 1.03 2.82
N PRO A 79 -12.21 1.47 3.99
CA PRO A 79 -10.85 1.16 4.39
C PRO A 79 -10.68 -0.34 4.65
N PRO A 80 -9.49 -0.89 4.35
CA PRO A 80 -9.20 -2.27 4.65
C PRO A 80 -9.13 -2.50 6.16
N ASN A 81 -9.60 -3.67 6.60
CA ASN A 81 -9.43 -4.16 7.96
C ASN A 81 -7.94 -4.40 8.22
N LEU A 82 -7.38 -3.58 9.11
CA LEU A 82 -5.96 -3.58 9.41
C LEU A 82 -5.67 -4.45 10.64
N LYS A 83 -4.67 -5.33 10.52
CA LYS A 83 -4.10 -6.10 11.63
C LYS A 83 -2.60 -5.86 11.71
N MET A 84 -2.11 -5.67 12.93
CA MET A 84 -0.69 -5.51 13.24
C MET A 84 -0.22 -6.65 14.13
N GLU A 85 0.93 -7.21 13.79
CA GLU A 85 1.57 -8.29 14.54
C GLU A 85 3.06 -7.96 14.72
N PRO A 86 3.66 -8.30 15.86
CA PRO A 86 5.09 -8.10 16.07
C PRO A 86 5.91 -8.98 15.11
N LYS A 87 7.01 -8.44 14.59
CA LYS A 87 8.00 -9.15 13.78
C LYS A 87 9.32 -9.25 14.56
N SER A 88 9.83 -10.47 14.69
CA SER A 88 11.16 -10.72 15.26
C SER A 88 12.29 -10.39 14.27
N PRO A 89 13.44 -9.84 14.69
CA PRO A 89 13.77 -9.40 16.06
C PRO A 89 13.23 -8.01 16.41
N HIS A 90 13.11 -7.10 15.44
CA HIS A 90 12.68 -5.72 15.67
C HIS A 90 11.78 -5.19 14.55
N GLY A 91 10.47 -5.40 14.65
CA GLY A 91 9.56 -4.88 13.64
C GLY A 91 8.09 -5.15 13.87
N ILE A 92 7.30 -4.78 12.86
CA ILE A 92 5.85 -4.94 12.80
C ILE A 92 5.47 -5.45 11.40
N HIS A 93 4.68 -6.51 11.38
CA HIS A 93 3.94 -6.94 10.20
C HIS A 93 2.58 -6.27 10.20
N ILE A 94 2.21 -5.66 9.09
CA ILE A 94 0.89 -5.06 8.91
C ILE A 94 0.22 -5.75 7.74
N LYS A 95 -0.99 -6.26 7.98
CA LYS A 95 -1.84 -6.84 6.96
C LYS A 95 -3.17 -6.11 6.95
N ALA A 96 -3.47 -5.43 5.85
CA ALA A 96 -4.76 -4.79 5.62
C ALA A 96 -5.51 -5.56 4.52
N ILE A 97 -6.75 -5.98 4.79
CA ILE A 97 -7.57 -6.78 3.88
C ILE A 97 -8.96 -6.19 3.66
N ASN A 98 -9.61 -6.58 2.57
CA ASN A 98 -11.03 -6.27 2.29
C ASN A 98 -11.33 -4.77 2.14
N GLY A 99 -10.34 -3.96 1.75
CA GLY A 99 -10.63 -2.58 1.34
C GLY A 99 -11.26 -2.52 -0.05
N SER A 100 -11.98 -1.45 -0.32
CA SER A 100 -12.49 -1.12 -1.66
C SER A 100 -12.53 0.38 -1.90
N PHE A 101 -12.49 0.78 -3.17
CA PHE A 101 -12.75 2.15 -3.59
C PHE A 101 -13.51 2.19 -4.91
N LYS A 102 -14.30 3.24 -5.08
CA LYS A 102 -14.80 3.66 -6.39
C LYS A 102 -14.15 4.98 -6.75
N LEU A 103 -13.67 5.06 -7.98
CA LEU A 103 -12.99 6.22 -8.53
C LEU A 103 -13.75 6.63 -9.79
N HIS A 104 -14.04 7.91 -9.90
CA HIS A 104 -14.47 8.53 -11.13
C HIS A 104 -13.32 9.36 -11.70
N THR A 105 -13.11 9.34 -13.01
CA THR A 105 -12.01 10.09 -13.62
C THR A 105 -12.29 10.45 -15.08
N LEU A 106 -11.64 11.51 -15.55
CA LEU A 106 -11.55 11.81 -16.97
C LEU A 106 -10.29 11.17 -17.55
N PHE A 107 -10.37 10.68 -18.78
CA PHE A 107 -9.22 10.13 -19.49
C PHE A 107 -9.09 10.69 -20.90
N THR A 108 -7.85 10.72 -21.38
CA THR A 108 -7.50 10.97 -22.77
C THR A 108 -6.50 9.91 -23.20
N THR A 109 -6.73 9.26 -24.34
CA THR A 109 -5.83 8.24 -24.87
C THR A 109 -5.62 8.40 -26.37
N PHE A 110 -4.47 7.94 -26.83
CA PHE A 110 -4.06 8.01 -28.23
C PHE A 110 -4.04 6.59 -28.80
N LEU A 111 -4.99 6.29 -29.69
CA LEU A 111 -5.11 4.99 -30.34
C LEU A 111 -4.43 5.06 -31.72
N PRO A 112 -3.33 4.33 -31.94
CA PRO A 112 -2.75 4.20 -33.27
C PRO A 112 -3.64 3.28 -34.12
N LEU A 113 -4.33 3.85 -35.11
CA LEU A 113 -4.92 3.08 -36.20
C LEU A 113 -3.90 2.96 -37.34
N ILE A 114 -4.11 2.00 -38.23
CA ILE A 114 -3.18 1.60 -39.31
C ILE A 114 -2.60 2.80 -40.09
N PHE A 115 -3.37 3.90 -40.23
CA PHE A 115 -2.94 5.09 -40.97
C PHE A 115 -2.98 6.41 -40.20
N LYS A 116 -3.52 6.44 -38.97
CA LYS A 116 -3.69 7.68 -38.17
C LYS A 116 -3.78 7.38 -36.68
N THR A 117 -3.27 8.28 -35.85
CA THR A 117 -3.53 8.26 -34.41
C THR A 117 -4.80 9.04 -34.11
N VAL A 118 -5.77 8.40 -33.47
CA VAL A 118 -7.02 9.04 -33.04
C VAL A 118 -6.95 9.33 -31.54
N THR A 119 -7.35 10.54 -31.18
CA THR A 119 -7.48 10.92 -29.77
C THR A 119 -8.88 10.55 -29.29
N VAL A 120 -8.96 9.78 -28.21
CA VAL A 120 -10.23 9.43 -27.57
C VAL A 120 -10.25 10.03 -26.17
N THR A 121 -11.27 10.82 -25.89
CA THR A 121 -11.54 11.41 -24.59
C THR A 121 -12.84 10.85 -24.02
N GLY A 122 -12.90 10.71 -22.71
CA GLY A 122 -14.09 10.25 -22.03
C GLY A 122 -13.93 10.22 -20.52
N GLU A 123 -14.89 9.58 -19.88
CA GLU A 123 -14.94 9.37 -18.44
C GLU A 123 -14.81 7.88 -18.14
N ALA A 124 -14.25 7.55 -16.99
CA ALA A 124 -14.11 6.18 -16.54
C ALA A 124 -14.49 6.05 -15.07
N ASP A 125 -15.33 5.06 -14.79
CA ASP A 125 -15.63 4.61 -13.45
C ASP A 125 -14.84 3.34 -13.15
N VAL A 126 -13.99 3.41 -12.13
CA VAL A 126 -13.16 2.30 -11.66
C VAL A 126 -13.68 1.84 -10.32
N ASN A 127 -14.15 0.60 -10.24
CA ASN A 127 -14.48 -0.08 -9.00
C ASN A 127 -13.38 -1.10 -8.70
N ALA A 128 -12.68 -0.89 -7.59
CA ALA A 128 -11.63 -1.77 -7.15
C ALA A 128 -11.96 -2.30 -5.74
N SER A 129 -11.86 -3.61 -5.56
CA SER A 129 -12.25 -4.27 -4.30
C SER A 129 -11.32 -5.41 -3.92
N ASN A 130 -11.42 -5.80 -2.66
CA ASN A 130 -10.63 -6.87 -2.06
C ASN A 130 -9.13 -6.56 -2.10
N PHE A 131 -8.77 -5.35 -1.64
CA PHE A 131 -7.38 -4.96 -1.47
C PHE A 131 -6.72 -5.80 -0.39
N ILE A 132 -5.49 -6.22 -0.68
CA ILE A 132 -4.61 -6.87 0.27
C ILE A 132 -3.31 -6.06 0.27
N VAL A 133 -3.05 -5.37 1.37
CA VAL A 133 -1.81 -4.64 1.61
C VAL A 133 -1.04 -5.39 2.67
N LYS A 134 0.21 -5.75 2.36
CA LYS A 134 1.16 -6.32 3.31
C LYS A 134 2.34 -5.37 3.45
N LEU A 135 2.60 -4.91 4.67
CA LEU A 135 3.74 -4.08 5.00
C LEU A 135 4.60 -4.79 6.02
N GLU A 136 5.90 -4.66 5.87
CA GLU A 136 6.86 -5.04 6.89
C GLU A 136 7.67 -3.80 7.26
N MET A 137 7.68 -3.48 8.54
CA MET A 137 8.39 -2.32 9.06
C MET A 137 9.37 -2.78 10.13
N ASP A 138 10.56 -2.20 10.14
CA ASP A 138 11.49 -2.31 11.26
C ASP A 138 11.27 -1.15 12.22
N VAL A 139 11.39 -1.42 13.51
CA VAL A 139 11.42 -0.42 14.56
C VAL A 139 12.85 -0.32 15.06
N LEU A 140 13.50 0.80 14.75
CA LEU A 140 14.91 1.06 15.00
C LEU A 140 15.06 2.30 15.89
N ALA A 141 16.29 2.56 16.34
CA ALA A 141 16.67 3.82 16.94
C ALA A 141 17.78 4.47 16.12
N GLU A 142 17.65 5.76 15.82
CA GLU A 142 18.68 6.57 15.15
C GLU A 142 18.82 7.88 15.95
N ASN A 143 20.03 8.21 16.40
CA ASN A 143 20.31 9.40 17.24
C ASN A 143 19.38 9.51 18.45
N PHE A 144 19.15 8.41 19.18
CA PHE A 144 18.24 8.34 20.35
C PHE A 144 16.75 8.61 20.04
N HIS A 145 16.34 8.60 18.77
CA HIS A 145 14.94 8.74 18.37
C HIS A 145 14.40 7.45 17.74
N PRO A 146 13.12 7.08 18.00
CA PRO A 146 12.51 5.93 17.36
C PRO A 146 12.34 6.18 15.86
N LEU A 147 12.79 5.23 15.05
CA LEU A 147 12.71 5.25 13.60
C LEU A 147 11.92 4.03 13.11
N ILE A 148 10.81 4.27 12.39
CA ILE A 148 10.05 3.21 11.71
C ILE A 148 10.49 3.19 10.24
N LYS A 149 11.09 2.08 9.79
CA LYS A 149 11.58 1.90 8.41
C LYS A 149 10.78 0.84 7.66
N LEU A 150 10.13 1.21 6.57
CA LEU A 150 9.47 0.26 5.67
C LEU A 150 10.52 -0.61 4.96
N ARG A 151 10.41 -1.92 5.09
CA ARG A 151 11.28 -2.92 4.45
C ARG A 151 10.63 -3.55 3.24
N ASN A 152 9.41 -4.01 3.41
CA ASN A 152 8.64 -4.66 2.37
C ASN A 152 7.27 -4.01 2.26
N CYS A 153 6.80 -3.86 1.02
CA CYS A 153 5.46 -3.40 0.72
C CYS A 153 4.96 -4.20 -0.48
N ALA A 154 3.84 -4.88 -0.29
CA ALA A 154 3.15 -5.56 -1.35
C ALA A 154 1.68 -5.16 -1.33
N VAL A 155 1.22 -4.61 -2.44
CA VAL A 155 -0.20 -4.30 -2.68
C VAL A 155 -0.72 -5.24 -3.75
N ASN A 156 -1.84 -5.90 -3.44
CA ASN A 156 -2.59 -6.70 -4.40
C ASN A 156 -4.05 -6.26 -4.40
N ILE A 157 -4.63 -6.16 -5.60
CA ILE A 157 -6.03 -5.83 -5.83
C ILE A 157 -6.60 -6.97 -6.65
N LYS A 158 -7.49 -7.76 -6.06
CA LYS A 158 -8.04 -8.95 -6.74
C LYS A 158 -9.05 -8.60 -7.82
N ASN A 159 -9.90 -7.61 -7.53
CA ASN A 159 -11.02 -7.28 -8.39
C ASN A 159 -10.91 -5.83 -8.83
N ILE A 160 -10.76 -5.61 -10.13
CA ILE A 160 -10.83 -4.30 -10.77
C ILE A 160 -11.83 -4.38 -11.91
N ASN A 161 -12.82 -3.51 -11.84
CA ASN A 161 -13.75 -3.29 -12.93
C ASN A 161 -13.60 -1.85 -13.39
N VAL A 162 -13.42 -1.66 -14.69
CA VAL A 162 -13.41 -0.35 -15.34
C VAL A 162 -14.57 -0.30 -16.32
N VAL A 163 -15.37 0.76 -16.22
CA VAL A 163 -16.45 1.10 -17.14
C VAL A 163 -16.09 2.42 -17.81
N TYR A 164 -16.14 2.46 -19.14
CA TYR A 164 -15.79 3.66 -19.91
C TYR A 164 -17.07 4.29 -20.46
N HIS A 165 -17.13 5.62 -20.39
CA HIS A 165 -18.17 6.45 -20.94
C HIS A 165 -17.54 7.41 -21.95
N SER A 166 -17.86 7.24 -23.24
CA SER A 166 -17.39 8.13 -24.30
C SER A 166 -18.44 8.17 -25.40
N ASN A 167 -18.52 9.29 -26.11
CA ASN A 167 -19.37 9.43 -27.30
C ASN A 167 -18.73 8.80 -28.55
N SER A 168 -17.55 8.17 -28.41
CA SER A 168 -16.82 7.56 -29.52
C SER A 168 -17.24 6.11 -29.77
N ASN A 169 -17.48 5.76 -31.04
CA ASN A 169 -17.67 4.37 -31.48
C ASN A 169 -16.42 3.50 -31.28
N LEU A 170 -15.28 4.06 -30.84
CA LEU A 170 -14.04 3.34 -30.55
C LEU A 170 -14.01 2.77 -29.12
N LEU A 171 -15.10 2.90 -28.35
CA LEU A 171 -15.25 2.31 -27.02
C LEU A 171 -14.99 0.80 -26.99
N ASP A 172 -15.36 0.09 -28.06
CA ASP A 172 -15.16 -1.35 -28.15
C ASP A 172 -13.68 -1.73 -28.06
N ILE A 173 -12.78 -0.91 -28.64
CA ILE A 173 -11.33 -1.13 -28.58
C ILE A 173 -10.82 -0.97 -27.14
N LEU A 174 -11.30 0.03 -26.40
CA LEU A 174 -10.94 0.23 -25.00
C LEU A 174 -11.45 -0.92 -24.11
N SER A 175 -12.63 -1.46 -24.43
CA SER A 175 -13.18 -2.61 -23.70
C SER A 175 -12.29 -3.86 -23.83
N THR A 176 -11.68 -4.09 -25.01
CA THR A 176 -10.74 -5.22 -25.23
C THR A 176 -9.43 -5.06 -24.45
N MET A 177 -9.05 -3.84 -24.05
CA MET A 177 -7.80 -3.56 -23.33
C MET A 177 -7.95 -3.52 -21.81
N LYS A 178 -9.14 -3.87 -21.29
CA LYS A 178 -9.49 -3.78 -19.87
C LYS A 178 -8.50 -4.49 -18.94
N SER A 179 -8.00 -5.67 -19.34
CA SER A 179 -7.03 -6.44 -18.56
C SER A 179 -5.69 -5.69 -18.40
N SER A 180 -5.13 -5.17 -19.49
CA SER A 180 -3.88 -4.42 -19.49
C SER A 180 -3.99 -3.14 -18.66
N ILE A 181 -5.10 -2.42 -18.78
CA ILE A 181 -5.36 -1.19 -18.01
C ILE A 181 -5.45 -1.51 -16.52
N SER A 182 -6.11 -2.61 -16.16
CA SER A 182 -6.22 -3.05 -14.76
C SER A 182 -4.84 -3.35 -14.17
N GLN A 183 -3.96 -4.03 -14.92
CA GLN A 183 -2.58 -4.30 -14.48
C GLN A 183 -1.76 -3.02 -14.27
N ILE A 184 -1.87 -2.07 -15.20
CA ILE A 184 -1.19 -0.78 -15.13
C ILE A 184 -1.66 0.01 -13.89
N VAL A 185 -2.97 0.04 -13.62
CA VAL A 185 -3.55 0.67 -12.43
C VAL A 185 -3.03 0.02 -11.14
N VAL A 186 -3.03 -1.32 -11.04
CA VAL A 186 -2.47 -2.03 -9.86
C VAL A 186 -1.02 -1.67 -9.66
N ARG A 187 -0.21 -1.70 -10.73
CA ARG A 187 1.22 -1.38 -10.67
C ARG A 187 1.45 0.03 -10.17
N LYS A 188 0.70 1.00 -10.67
CA LYS A 188 0.83 2.41 -10.28
C LYS A 188 0.39 2.65 -8.83
N ILE A 189 -0.71 2.04 -8.40
CA ILE A 189 -1.14 2.08 -6.99
C ILE A 189 -0.06 1.47 -6.10
N ASN A 190 0.50 0.32 -6.48
CA ASN A 190 1.57 -0.32 -5.72
C ASN A 190 2.78 0.61 -5.56
N ILE A 191 3.18 1.32 -6.62
CA ILE A 191 4.24 2.33 -6.57
C ILE A 191 3.87 3.49 -5.63
N GLU A 192 2.68 4.08 -5.74
CA GLU A 192 2.29 5.24 -4.93
C GLU A 192 2.17 4.90 -3.43
N VAL A 193 1.66 3.71 -3.09
CA VAL A 193 1.59 3.23 -1.71
C VAL A 193 3.00 2.91 -1.17
N SER A 194 3.87 2.35 -1.99
CA SER A 194 5.21 1.89 -1.58
C SER A 194 6.27 2.99 -1.57
N GLU A 195 6.24 3.95 -2.51
CA GLU A 195 7.36 4.85 -2.83
C GLU A 195 7.25 6.28 -2.28
N LYS A 196 6.14 6.68 -1.62
CA LYS A 196 5.99 8.05 -1.09
C LYS A 196 7.07 8.52 -0.09
N ARG A 197 8.05 7.68 0.27
CA ARG A 197 9.26 8.06 1.04
C ARG A 197 10.52 8.38 0.23
N LYS A 198 10.71 7.93 -1.01
CA LYS A 198 11.96 8.22 -1.75
C LYS A 198 12.05 9.69 -2.21
N ARG A 199 10.92 10.34 -2.51
CA ARG A 199 10.92 11.73 -3.02
C ARG A 199 11.13 12.82 -1.94
N LYS A 200 10.86 12.54 -0.66
CA LYS A 200 11.07 13.54 0.42
C LYS A 200 12.54 13.69 0.87
N LYS A 201 13.43 12.74 0.57
CA LYS A 201 14.87 12.87 0.92
C LYS A 201 15.66 13.85 0.05
N LYS A 202 15.13 14.31 -1.09
CA LYS A 202 15.85 15.24 -2.00
C LYS A 202 15.53 16.74 -1.80
N ARG A 203 14.67 17.12 -0.85
CA ARG A 203 14.26 18.54 -0.65
C ARG A 203 14.56 19.13 0.72
N PHE A 204 15.35 18.45 1.57
CA PHE A 204 15.66 18.94 2.93
C PHE A 204 17.16 19.10 3.23
N TRP A 205 17.96 19.26 2.18
CA TRP A 205 19.35 19.73 2.27
C TRP A 205 19.62 20.70 1.13
N ARG A 206 19.11 21.92 1.27
CA ARG A 206 19.70 23.15 0.75
C ARG A 206 19.39 24.25 1.77
#